data_AF-A0A525IC98-F1
#
_entry.id   AF-A0A525IC98-F1
#
_cell.length_a   1.000
_cell.length_b   1.000
_cell.length_c   1.000
_cell.angle_alpha   90.00
_cell.angle_beta   90.00
_cell.angle_gamma   90.00
#
_symmetry.space_group_name_H-M   'P 1'
#
loop_
_entity.id
_entity.type
_entity.pdbx_description
1 polymer ?
#
loop_
_entity_poly.entity_id
_entity_poly.type
_entity_poly.pdbx_seq_one_letter_code
_entity_poly.pdbx_strand_id
1 'polypeptide(L)'
;LAGWPGVKPWWLIALPSALTLPFIVDIIHLGQPNLALLVPMLAGFALLQRDRQWSAGAAFALAAAVKAFPITVLPYLLWRRRWRAAASMIAALVILLVVVPAPIRGFDRNLSELKTWFDGMVLSTDEQGFGQRPEENWSWKNNSLIAVTHRLLRPVNAMQNNRAAEPLYVNLANLSYRQVNLVLAILCGLIGAGFCVLLPAEQRRTPRSDAAEYGLLLCLMTMASPLARSYYFVWLLFPITVLTYRAALIDVARERRIAIGALGFAAALFAIGPLFWPRHPAEAAGSWLWASCAIAAALAWALRRDAAPAPAS
;
A
#
# COMPACT_ATOMS: atom_id res chain seq x y z
N LEU A 1 1.15 0.26 18.76
CA LEU A 1 2.42 0.44 19.52
C LEU A 1 2.26 0.35 21.06
N ALA A 2 1.05 0.17 21.59
CA ALA A 2 0.80 0.04 23.04
C ALA A 2 1.38 -1.25 23.67
N GLY A 3 1.79 -2.23 22.86
CA GLY A 3 2.39 -3.49 23.33
C GLY A 3 3.89 -3.43 23.64
N TRP A 4 4.52 -2.25 23.66
CA TRP A 4 5.95 -2.07 23.93
C TRP A 4 6.14 -1.12 25.12
N PRO A 5 6.47 -1.61 26.33
CA PRO A 5 6.67 -0.78 27.51
C PRO A 5 7.97 0.05 27.44
N GLY A 6 8.03 1.17 28.17
CA GLY A 6 9.25 1.97 28.38
C GLY A 6 9.34 3.31 27.62
N VAL A 7 10.30 4.15 28.04
CA VAL A 7 10.65 5.41 27.35
C VAL A 7 11.34 5.07 26.05
N LYS A 8 10.82 5.60 24.94
CA LYS A 8 11.31 5.31 23.60
C LYS A 8 12.37 6.34 23.24
N PRO A 9 13.63 5.95 22.97
CA PRO A 9 14.63 6.91 22.53
C PRO A 9 14.18 7.62 21.26
N TRP A 10 14.57 8.89 21.11
CA TRP A 10 14.12 9.77 20.02
C TRP A 10 14.39 9.18 18.63
N TRP A 11 15.48 8.42 18.47
CA TRP A 11 15.84 7.79 17.19
C TRP A 11 14.82 6.74 16.74
N LEU A 12 14.07 6.09 17.65
CA LEU A 12 12.98 5.19 17.28
C LEU A 12 11.81 5.89 16.63
N ILE A 13 11.63 7.18 16.95
CA ILE A 13 10.60 8.02 16.37
C ILE A 13 11.10 8.63 15.05
N ALA A 14 12.38 9.01 15.00
CA ALA A 14 12.98 9.66 13.84
C ALA A 14 13.30 8.69 12.69
N LEU A 15 13.76 7.47 12.98
CA LEU A 15 14.26 6.54 11.94
C LEU A 15 13.23 6.17 10.87
N PRO A 16 11.95 5.84 11.19
CA PRO A 16 10.96 5.57 10.15
C PRO A 16 10.75 6.77 9.22
N SER A 17 10.68 7.97 9.80
CA SER A 17 10.55 9.22 9.04
C SER A 17 11.78 9.43 8.14
N ALA A 18 12.98 9.22 8.65
CA ALA A 18 14.22 9.32 7.88
C ALA A 18 14.29 8.33 6.70
N LEU A 19 13.89 7.07 6.91
CA LEU A 19 13.85 6.06 5.85
C LEU A 19 12.80 6.37 4.77
N THR A 20 11.73 7.08 5.12
CA THR A 20 10.70 7.51 4.17
C THR A 20 10.89 8.95 3.65
N LEU A 21 11.95 9.63 4.06
CA LEU A 21 12.17 11.05 3.76
C LEU A 21 12.15 11.36 2.26
N PRO A 22 12.76 10.56 1.36
CA PRO A 22 12.67 10.80 -0.08
C PRO A 22 11.22 10.86 -0.59
N PHE A 23 10.34 10.00 -0.07
CA PHE A 23 8.93 9.98 -0.44
C PHE A 23 8.16 11.18 0.13
N ILE A 24 8.54 11.67 1.31
CA ILE A 24 7.97 12.89 1.90
C ILE A 24 8.35 14.12 1.07
N VAL A 25 9.61 14.20 0.62
CA VAL A 25 10.07 15.27 -0.28
C VAL A 25 9.27 15.25 -1.58
N ASP A 26 9.08 14.07 -2.19
CA ASP A 26 8.28 13.92 -3.40
C ASP A 26 6.81 14.33 -3.22
N ILE A 27 6.23 14.09 -2.04
CA ILE A 27 4.88 14.54 -1.70
C ILE A 27 4.79 16.06 -1.75
N ILE A 28 5.74 16.74 -1.12
CA ILE A 28 5.79 18.21 -1.07
C ILE A 28 6.03 18.76 -2.48
N HIS A 29 6.99 18.19 -3.21
CA HIS A 29 7.34 18.64 -4.55
C HIS A 29 6.20 18.45 -5.57
N LEU A 30 5.45 17.35 -5.48
CA LEU A 30 4.39 16.99 -6.42
C LEU A 30 2.97 17.36 -5.93
N GLY A 31 2.85 18.04 -4.78
CA GLY A 31 1.58 18.43 -4.18
C GLY A 31 0.64 17.25 -3.89
N GLN A 32 1.18 16.09 -3.51
CA GLN A 32 0.38 14.87 -3.33
C GLN A 32 -0.18 14.78 -1.90
N PRO A 33 -1.43 14.33 -1.70
CA PRO A 33 -2.04 14.27 -0.36
C PRO A 33 -1.66 13.02 0.43
N ASN A 34 -0.82 12.12 -0.11
CA ASN A 34 -0.67 10.75 0.39
C ASN A 34 -0.31 10.65 1.88
N LEU A 35 0.55 11.54 2.42
CA LEU A 35 0.86 11.56 3.84
C LEU A 35 -0.35 11.99 4.70
N ALA A 36 -1.10 12.99 4.25
CA ALA A 36 -2.33 13.43 4.90
C ALA A 36 -3.40 12.32 4.89
N LEU A 37 -3.46 11.50 3.84
CA LEU A 37 -4.36 10.35 3.76
C LEU A 37 -3.96 9.18 4.67
N LEU A 38 -2.68 9.06 5.03
CA LEU A 38 -2.23 8.04 5.97
C LEU A 38 -2.78 8.31 7.39
N VAL A 39 -2.98 9.57 7.78
CA VAL A 39 -3.52 9.96 9.09
C VAL A 39 -4.91 9.36 9.37
N PRO A 40 -5.95 9.57 8.53
CA PRO A 40 -7.25 8.98 8.76
C PRO A 40 -7.23 7.45 8.64
N MET A 41 -6.33 6.85 7.86
CA MET A 41 -6.15 5.39 7.85
C MET A 41 -5.67 4.87 9.21
N LEU A 42 -4.61 5.46 9.77
CA LEU A 42 -4.10 5.08 11.09
C LEU A 42 -5.10 5.39 12.19
N ALA A 43 -5.84 6.50 12.09
CA ALA A 43 -6.94 6.83 13.00
C ALA A 43 -8.04 5.76 12.93
N GLY A 44 -8.43 5.33 11.72
CA GLY A 44 -9.40 4.28 11.51
C GLY A 44 -8.99 2.96 12.18
N PHE A 45 -7.74 2.52 11.99
CA PHE A 45 -7.23 1.33 12.69
C PHE A 45 -7.19 1.49 14.21
N ALA A 46 -6.83 2.68 14.71
CA ALA A 46 -6.81 2.97 16.14
C ALA A 46 -8.22 3.04 16.75
N LEU A 47 -9.23 3.44 15.97
CA LEU A 47 -10.64 3.44 16.36
C LEU A 47 -11.23 2.04 16.36
N LEU A 48 -10.86 1.19 15.38
CA LEU A 48 -11.22 -0.23 15.37
C LEU A 48 -10.71 -0.96 16.63
N GLN A 49 -9.47 -0.69 17.05
CA GLN A 49 -8.91 -1.26 18.28
C GLN A 49 -9.69 -0.86 19.55
N ARG A 50 -10.43 0.25 19.50
CA ARG A 50 -11.29 0.74 20.60
C ARG A 50 -12.77 0.42 20.39
N ASP A 51 -13.08 -0.49 19.46
CA ASP A 51 -14.43 -0.86 19.03
C ASP A 51 -15.33 0.32 18.57
N ARG A 52 -14.72 1.44 18.18
CA ARG A 52 -15.41 2.62 17.62
C ARG A 52 -15.62 2.44 16.11
N GLN A 53 -16.36 1.39 15.73
CA GLN A 53 -16.45 0.93 14.35
C GLN A 53 -17.03 1.97 13.37
N TRP A 54 -18.04 2.75 13.78
CA TRP A 54 -18.61 3.82 12.95
C TRP A 54 -17.56 4.91 12.64
N SER A 55 -16.92 5.46 13.68
CA SER A 55 -15.85 6.45 13.48
C SER A 55 -14.69 5.90 12.65
N ALA A 56 -14.35 4.61 12.81
CA ALA A 56 -13.33 3.97 12.00
C ALA A 56 -13.69 3.93 10.51
N GLY A 57 -14.91 3.48 10.19
CA GLY A 57 -15.40 3.44 8.80
C GLY A 57 -15.43 4.82 8.16
N ALA A 58 -15.91 5.84 8.89
CA ALA A 58 -15.90 7.22 8.43
C ALA A 58 -14.47 7.75 8.15
N ALA A 59 -13.50 7.41 9.00
CA ALA A 59 -12.09 7.79 8.77
C ALA A 59 -11.53 7.13 7.50
N PHE A 60 -11.79 5.84 7.28
CA PHE A 60 -11.38 5.16 6.04
C PHE A 60 -12.06 5.76 4.80
N ALA A 61 -13.34 6.10 4.89
CA ALA A 61 -14.08 6.76 3.82
C ALA A 61 -13.49 8.12 3.45
N LEU A 62 -13.04 8.91 4.44
CA LEU A 62 -12.38 10.19 4.20
C LEU A 62 -11.11 10.03 3.34
N ALA A 63 -10.29 9.01 3.62
CA ALA A 63 -9.11 8.72 2.80
C ALA A 63 -9.51 8.28 1.38
N ALA A 64 -10.46 7.34 1.29
CA ALA A 64 -10.91 6.75 0.03
C ALA A 64 -11.65 7.74 -0.89
N ALA A 65 -12.38 8.70 -0.33
CA ALA A 65 -13.08 9.74 -1.08
C ALA A 65 -12.11 10.71 -1.76
N VAL A 66 -10.98 11.03 -1.12
CA VAL A 66 -9.94 11.88 -1.72
C VAL A 66 -9.13 11.09 -2.76
N LYS A 67 -8.87 9.81 -2.50
CA LYS A 67 -8.10 8.96 -3.41
C LYS A 67 -8.56 7.52 -3.30
N ALA A 68 -8.89 6.89 -4.42
CA ALA A 68 -9.61 5.61 -4.40
C ALA A 68 -8.84 4.44 -3.77
N PHE A 69 -7.50 4.37 -3.84
CA PHE A 69 -6.77 3.16 -3.42
C PHE A 69 -7.00 2.72 -1.95
N PRO A 70 -7.19 3.61 -0.93
CA PRO A 70 -7.61 3.21 0.41
C PRO A 70 -8.91 2.40 0.49
N ILE A 71 -9.77 2.41 -0.55
CA ILE A 71 -11.00 1.61 -0.57
C ILE A 71 -10.73 0.11 -0.39
N THR A 72 -9.52 -0.35 -0.69
CA THR A 72 -9.04 -1.72 -0.48
C THR A 72 -9.07 -2.18 0.99
N VAL A 73 -9.28 -1.28 1.96
CA VAL A 73 -9.55 -1.66 3.35
C VAL A 73 -10.93 -2.31 3.51
N LEU A 74 -11.88 -2.03 2.62
CA LEU A 74 -13.25 -2.52 2.72
C LEU A 74 -13.31 -4.07 2.67
N PRO A 75 -12.68 -4.77 1.71
CA PRO A 75 -12.57 -6.24 1.75
C PRO A 75 -11.99 -6.76 3.06
N TYR A 76 -10.98 -6.08 3.62
CA TYR A 76 -10.41 -6.44 4.91
C TYR A 76 -11.44 -6.31 6.05
N LEU A 77 -12.23 -5.24 6.09
CA LEU A 77 -13.29 -5.06 7.09
C LEU A 77 -14.34 -6.16 6.98
N LEU A 78 -14.76 -6.50 5.76
CA LEU A 78 -15.73 -7.57 5.51
C LEU A 78 -15.18 -8.93 5.95
N TRP A 79 -13.93 -9.25 5.59
CA TRP A 79 -13.25 -10.48 6.01
C TRP A 79 -13.12 -10.58 7.54
N ARG A 80 -12.77 -9.47 8.20
CA ARG A 80 -12.73 -9.36 9.66
C ARG A 80 -14.10 -9.23 10.32
N ARG A 81 -15.19 -9.37 9.55
CA ARG A 81 -16.57 -9.26 10.03
C ARG A 81 -16.86 -7.96 10.78
N ARG A 82 -16.16 -6.87 10.43
CA ARG A 82 -16.36 -5.52 10.96
C ARG A 82 -17.48 -4.82 10.22
N TRP A 83 -18.67 -5.44 10.23
CA TRP A 83 -19.82 -5.02 9.43
C TRP A 83 -20.23 -3.57 9.68
N ARG A 84 -20.18 -3.12 10.95
CA ARG A 84 -20.52 -1.73 11.31
C ARG A 84 -19.51 -0.74 10.71
N ALA A 85 -18.22 -1.07 10.71
CA ALA A 85 -17.20 -0.23 10.08
C ALA A 85 -17.33 -0.23 8.55
N ALA A 86 -17.62 -1.38 7.94
CA ALA A 86 -17.86 -1.47 6.50
C ALA A 86 -19.10 -0.66 6.07
N ALA A 87 -20.23 -0.82 6.78
CA ALA A 87 -21.44 -0.04 6.54
C ALA A 87 -21.19 1.46 6.74
N SER A 88 -20.48 1.84 7.80
CA SER A 88 -20.10 3.23 8.03
C SER A 88 -19.22 3.80 6.93
N MET A 89 -18.28 3.01 6.41
CA MET A 89 -17.40 3.44 5.33
C MET A 89 -18.21 3.67 4.06
N ILE A 90 -19.11 2.76 3.70
CA ILE A 90 -19.98 2.90 2.53
C ILE A 90 -20.89 4.12 2.68
N ALA A 91 -21.56 4.27 3.83
CA ALA A 91 -22.44 5.41 4.09
C ALA A 91 -21.68 6.75 4.04
N ALA A 92 -20.50 6.82 4.66
CA ALA A 92 -19.67 8.03 4.62
C ALA A 92 -19.14 8.32 3.21
N LEU A 93 -18.81 7.30 2.40
CA LEU A 93 -18.45 7.50 1.00
C LEU A 93 -19.62 8.08 0.19
N VAL A 94 -20.83 7.55 0.36
CA VAL A 94 -22.03 8.12 -0.29
C VAL A 94 -22.24 9.57 0.13
N ILE A 95 -22.10 9.88 1.42
CA ILE A 95 -22.22 11.25 1.92
C ILE A 95 -21.15 12.16 1.28
N LEU A 96 -19.88 11.77 1.35
CA LEU A 96 -18.76 12.60 0.89
C LEU A 96 -18.72 12.78 -0.63
N LEU A 97 -19.13 11.76 -1.40
CA LEU A 97 -19.05 11.79 -2.85
C LEU A 97 -20.36 12.23 -3.52
N VAL A 98 -21.52 11.97 -2.90
CA VAL A 98 -22.84 12.27 -3.50
C VAL A 98 -23.50 13.45 -2.81
N VAL A 99 -23.66 13.40 -1.48
CA VAL A 99 -24.48 14.37 -0.74
C VAL A 99 -23.77 15.70 -0.54
N VAL A 100 -22.49 15.68 -0.15
CA VAL A 100 -21.71 16.89 0.16
C VAL A 100 -21.47 17.77 -1.08
N PRO A 101 -21.15 17.23 -2.28
CA PRO A 101 -20.97 18.08 -3.46
C PRO A 101 -22.28 18.59 -4.06
N ALA A 102 -23.41 17.91 -3.82
CA ALA A 102 -24.67 18.19 -4.50
C ALA A 102 -25.20 19.63 -4.32
N PRO A 103 -25.14 20.28 -3.14
CA PRO A 103 -25.56 21.68 -2.99
C PRO A 103 -24.77 22.67 -3.86
N ILE A 104 -23.54 22.32 -4.26
CA ILE A 104 -22.65 23.20 -5.04
C ILE A 104 -22.69 22.82 -6.52
N ARG A 105 -22.67 21.53 -6.85
CA ARG A 105 -22.57 21.04 -8.23
C ARG A 105 -23.90 20.66 -8.87
N GLY A 106 -24.95 20.42 -8.07
CA GLY A 106 -26.19 19.77 -8.49
C GLY A 106 -26.07 18.24 -8.49
N PHE A 107 -27.14 17.53 -8.10
CA PHE A 107 -27.14 16.05 -7.99
C PHE A 107 -26.85 15.36 -9.32
N ASP A 108 -27.55 15.72 -10.39
CA ASP A 108 -27.42 15.07 -11.70
C ASP A 108 -26.02 15.24 -12.27
N ARG A 109 -25.48 16.47 -12.20
CA ARG A 109 -24.12 16.76 -12.63
C ARG A 109 -23.10 15.96 -11.82
N ASN A 110 -23.22 15.95 -10.50
CA ASN A 110 -22.28 15.22 -9.63
C ASN A 110 -22.29 13.71 -9.93
N LEU A 111 -23.48 13.10 -10.10
CA LEU A 111 -23.59 11.69 -10.48
C LEU A 111 -23.00 11.41 -11.86
N SER A 112 -23.19 12.31 -12.83
CA SER A 112 -22.58 12.20 -14.15
C SER A 112 -21.04 12.25 -14.09
N GLU A 113 -20.47 13.15 -13.27
CA GLU A 113 -19.02 13.29 -13.08
C GLU A 113 -18.43 12.04 -12.39
N LEU A 114 -19.13 11.48 -11.40
CA LEU A 114 -18.76 10.20 -10.78
C LEU A 114 -18.80 9.03 -11.78
N LYS A 115 -19.82 8.99 -12.64
CA LYS A 115 -19.91 7.99 -13.70
C LYS A 115 -18.75 8.13 -14.69
N THR A 116 -18.44 9.34 -15.15
CA THR A 116 -17.30 9.60 -16.03
C THR A 116 -15.99 9.15 -15.39
N TRP A 117 -15.78 9.43 -14.09
CA TRP A 117 -14.60 8.94 -13.37
C TRP A 117 -14.57 7.41 -13.31
N PHE A 118 -15.70 6.76 -13.02
CA PHE A 118 -15.79 5.30 -12.94
C PHE A 118 -15.48 4.64 -14.29
N ASP A 119 -16.09 5.12 -15.37
CA ASP A 119 -15.87 4.62 -16.72
C ASP A 119 -14.39 4.75 -17.12
N GLY A 120 -13.76 5.90 -16.84
CA GLY A 120 -12.36 6.17 -17.19
C GLY A 120 -11.29 5.60 -16.24
N MET A 121 -11.65 5.15 -15.04
CA MET A 121 -10.67 4.60 -14.08
C MET A 121 -10.82 3.10 -13.85
N VAL A 122 -12.04 2.57 -13.94
CA VAL A 122 -12.34 1.16 -13.65
C VAL A 122 -12.56 0.36 -14.93
N LEU A 123 -13.28 0.92 -15.90
CA LEU A 123 -13.70 0.19 -17.10
C LEU A 123 -12.77 0.38 -18.32
N SER A 124 -11.92 1.40 -18.34
CA SER A 124 -11.06 1.72 -19.50
C SER A 124 -9.65 1.10 -19.42
N THR A 125 -9.51 -0.12 -18.90
CA THR A 125 -8.19 -0.78 -18.81
C THR A 125 -7.87 -1.51 -20.12
N ASP A 126 -6.83 -1.08 -20.83
CA ASP A 126 -6.36 -1.70 -22.07
C ASP A 126 -4.82 -1.87 -22.12
N GLU A 127 -4.30 -2.30 -23.29
CA GLU A 127 -2.86 -2.54 -23.49
C GLU A 127 -2.02 -1.25 -23.42
N GLN A 128 -2.61 -0.12 -23.81
CA GLN A 128 -1.98 1.20 -23.83
C GLN A 128 -1.94 1.79 -22.42
N GLY A 129 -2.92 1.44 -21.57
CA GLY A 129 -2.92 1.77 -20.16
C GLY A 129 -4.32 1.79 -19.55
N PHE A 130 -4.43 2.44 -18.41
CA PHE A 130 -5.67 2.76 -17.72
C PHE A 130 -5.60 4.19 -17.16
N GLY A 131 -6.77 4.81 -16.92
CA GLY A 131 -6.82 6.17 -16.40
C GLY A 131 -6.29 7.25 -17.37
N GLN A 132 -6.07 8.45 -16.84
CA GLN A 132 -5.84 9.66 -17.64
C GLN A 132 -4.41 9.85 -18.17
N ARG A 133 -3.44 9.01 -17.78
CA ARG A 133 -2.01 9.16 -18.13
C ARG A 133 -1.39 7.81 -18.54
N PRO A 134 -1.77 7.25 -19.70
CA PRO A 134 -1.32 5.92 -20.15
C PRO A 134 0.20 5.77 -20.18
N GLU A 135 0.91 6.83 -20.58
CA GLU A 135 2.37 6.89 -20.63
C GLU A 135 3.03 6.73 -19.26
N GLU A 136 2.35 7.06 -18.16
CA GLU A 136 2.90 6.88 -16.81
C GLU A 136 2.63 5.47 -16.25
N ASN A 137 1.70 4.71 -16.82
CA ASN A 137 1.30 3.42 -16.27
C ASN A 137 2.41 2.39 -16.31
N TRP A 138 3.13 2.33 -17.44
CA TRP A 138 4.20 1.35 -17.63
C TRP A 138 5.60 1.94 -17.44
N SER A 139 5.72 3.24 -17.13
CA SER A 139 7.01 3.89 -16.94
C SER A 139 7.71 3.41 -15.66
N TRP A 140 9.03 3.56 -15.59
CA TRP A 140 9.85 3.25 -14.42
C TRP A 140 9.36 3.91 -13.12
N LYS A 141 8.60 5.01 -13.22
CA LYS A 141 8.03 5.73 -12.07
C LYS A 141 6.96 4.93 -11.35
N ASN A 142 6.26 4.02 -12.05
CA ASN A 142 5.20 3.22 -11.46
C ASN A 142 5.76 1.88 -10.94
N ASN A 143 5.93 1.76 -9.63
CA ASN A 143 6.44 0.56 -8.96
C ASN A 143 5.30 -0.30 -8.37
N SER A 144 4.09 -0.25 -8.96
CA SER A 144 3.00 -1.13 -8.56
C SER A 144 3.27 -2.57 -8.97
N LEU A 145 2.61 -3.52 -8.30
CA LEU A 145 2.63 -4.93 -8.72
C LEU A 145 2.21 -5.05 -10.19
N ILE A 146 1.19 -4.29 -10.59
CA ILE A 146 0.68 -4.27 -11.97
C ILE A 146 1.78 -3.87 -12.96
N ALA A 147 2.41 -2.71 -12.75
CA ALA A 147 3.34 -2.17 -13.71
C ALA A 147 4.67 -2.94 -13.76
N VAL A 148 5.18 -3.39 -12.61
CA VAL A 148 6.40 -4.20 -12.54
C VAL A 148 6.18 -5.56 -13.20
N THR A 149 5.06 -6.24 -12.94
CA THR A 149 4.75 -7.52 -13.61
C THR A 149 4.66 -7.34 -15.13
N HIS A 150 4.05 -6.26 -15.62
CA HIS A 150 4.03 -5.94 -17.05
C HIS A 150 5.42 -5.63 -17.62
N ARG A 151 6.24 -4.83 -16.93
CA ARG A 151 7.62 -4.56 -17.39
C ARG A 151 8.54 -5.77 -17.36
N LEU A 152 8.35 -6.70 -16.43
CA LEU A 152 9.20 -7.90 -16.32
C LEU A 152 8.78 -9.00 -17.30
N LEU A 153 7.53 -9.03 -17.76
CA LEU A 153 6.99 -10.13 -18.58
C LEU A 153 6.59 -9.71 -20.00
N ARG A 154 6.61 -8.42 -20.34
CA ARG A 154 6.37 -7.90 -21.70
C ARG A 154 7.49 -6.94 -22.12
N PRO A 155 7.78 -6.83 -23.43
CA PRO A 155 8.72 -5.85 -23.95
C PRO A 155 8.11 -4.43 -23.92
N VAL A 156 8.04 -3.83 -22.73
CA VAL A 156 7.52 -2.47 -22.53
C VAL A 156 8.66 -1.51 -22.25
N ASN A 157 8.67 -0.38 -22.97
CA ASN A 157 9.66 0.67 -22.75
C ASN A 157 9.39 1.40 -21.42
N ALA A 158 10.24 1.16 -20.42
CA ALA A 158 10.15 1.79 -19.11
C ALA A 158 10.37 3.32 -19.15
N MET A 159 10.93 3.86 -20.24
CA MET A 159 11.14 5.30 -20.45
C MET A 159 10.05 5.95 -21.29
N GLN A 160 8.91 5.28 -21.54
CA GLN A 160 7.84 5.79 -22.42
C GLN A 160 7.25 7.17 -22.01
N ASN A 161 7.45 7.60 -20.76
CA ASN A 161 7.04 8.92 -20.27
C ASN A 161 8.00 10.05 -20.65
N ASN A 162 9.15 9.74 -21.25
CA ASN A 162 10.09 10.70 -21.80
C ASN A 162 10.50 10.27 -23.22
N ARG A 163 9.87 10.85 -24.24
CA ARG A 163 10.13 10.53 -25.65
C ARG A 163 11.55 10.83 -26.12
N ALA A 164 12.27 11.70 -25.42
CA ALA A 164 13.66 12.04 -25.74
C ALA A 164 14.67 11.06 -25.11
N ALA A 165 14.25 10.22 -24.17
CA ALA A 165 15.12 9.23 -23.55
C ALA A 165 15.24 7.98 -24.42
N GLU A 166 16.42 7.35 -24.38
CA GLU A 166 16.61 6.04 -24.98
C GLU A 166 15.67 5.00 -24.36
N PRO A 167 15.09 4.09 -25.17
CA PRO A 167 14.24 3.03 -24.65
C PRO A 167 14.96 2.13 -23.64
N LEU A 168 14.28 1.79 -22.56
CA LEU A 168 14.76 0.85 -21.56
C LEU A 168 13.79 -0.33 -21.44
N TYR A 169 14.30 -1.54 -21.63
CA TYR A 169 13.55 -2.79 -21.46
C TYR A 169 14.21 -3.61 -20.36
N VAL A 170 13.40 -4.13 -19.44
CA VAL A 170 13.85 -4.94 -18.29
C VAL A 170 13.18 -6.31 -18.24
N ASN A 171 12.51 -6.69 -19.32
CA ASN A 171 11.70 -7.89 -19.36
C ASN A 171 12.57 -9.15 -19.40
N LEU A 172 12.16 -10.15 -18.64
CA LEU A 172 12.76 -11.47 -18.56
C LEU A 172 12.06 -12.46 -19.50
N ALA A 173 10.85 -12.12 -19.94
CA ALA A 173 10.04 -12.87 -20.90
C ALA A 173 9.34 -11.92 -21.88
N ASN A 174 8.83 -12.47 -22.99
CA ASN A 174 8.10 -11.74 -24.02
C ASN A 174 6.67 -12.28 -24.16
N LEU A 175 5.90 -12.22 -23.07
CA LEU A 175 4.50 -12.67 -23.05
C LEU A 175 3.59 -11.61 -23.70
N SER A 176 2.41 -12.03 -24.15
CA SER A 176 1.35 -11.13 -24.58
C SER A 176 0.68 -10.42 -23.38
N TYR A 177 -0.02 -9.30 -23.64
CA TYR A 177 -0.79 -8.59 -22.61
C TYR A 177 -1.77 -9.50 -21.86
N ARG A 178 -2.50 -10.35 -22.60
CA ARG A 178 -3.46 -11.31 -22.04
C ARG A 178 -2.79 -12.31 -21.09
N GLN A 179 -1.64 -12.85 -21.49
CA GLN A 179 -0.87 -13.79 -20.66
C GLN A 179 -0.38 -13.11 -19.37
N VAL A 180 0.14 -11.89 -19.45
CA VAL A 180 0.59 -11.17 -18.27
C VAL A 180 -0.55 -10.80 -17.33
N ASN A 181 -1.72 -10.40 -17.86
CA ASN A 181 -2.89 -10.13 -17.02
C ASN A 181 -3.39 -11.40 -16.31
N LEU A 182 -3.29 -12.58 -16.95
CA LEU A 182 -3.57 -13.84 -16.28
C LEU A 182 -2.57 -14.11 -15.15
N VAL A 183 -1.26 -13.92 -15.40
CA VAL A 183 -0.22 -14.03 -14.37
C VAL A 183 -0.49 -13.07 -13.21
N LEU A 184 -0.80 -11.81 -13.51
CA LEU A 184 -1.13 -10.80 -12.51
C LEU A 184 -2.37 -11.17 -11.69
N ALA A 185 -3.43 -11.67 -12.33
CA ALA A 185 -4.64 -12.13 -11.64
C ALA A 185 -4.33 -13.30 -10.69
N ILE A 186 -3.52 -14.27 -11.13
CA ILE A 186 -3.05 -15.39 -10.30
C ILE A 186 -2.23 -14.86 -9.12
N LEU A 187 -1.27 -13.96 -9.35
CA LEU A 187 -0.45 -13.36 -8.30
C LEU A 187 -1.30 -12.61 -7.26
N CYS A 188 -2.23 -11.76 -7.71
CA CYS A 188 -3.17 -11.05 -6.83
C CYS A 188 -4.02 -12.04 -6.03
N GLY A 189 -4.52 -13.11 -6.66
CA GLY A 189 -5.29 -14.16 -6.00
C GLY A 189 -4.47 -14.89 -4.93
N LEU A 190 -3.23 -15.28 -5.23
CA LEU A 190 -2.33 -15.94 -4.29
C LEU A 190 -1.93 -15.03 -3.13
N ILE A 191 -1.62 -13.76 -3.39
CA ILE A 191 -1.31 -12.77 -2.35
C ILE A 191 -2.53 -12.55 -1.44
N GLY A 192 -3.72 -12.37 -2.02
CA GLY A 192 -4.97 -12.19 -1.28
C GLY A 192 -5.34 -13.41 -0.44
N ALA A 193 -5.25 -14.61 -1.02
CA ALA A 193 -5.48 -15.87 -0.30
C ALA A 193 -4.44 -16.08 0.81
N GLY A 194 -3.16 -15.83 0.51
CA GLY A 194 -2.07 -15.88 1.48
C GLY A 194 -2.30 -14.94 2.65
N PHE A 195 -2.70 -13.69 2.37
CA PHE A 195 -3.08 -12.73 3.40
C PHE A 195 -4.22 -13.28 4.26
N CYS A 196 -5.33 -13.74 3.66
CA CYS A 196 -6.46 -14.31 4.39
C CYS A 196 -6.08 -15.51 5.27
N VAL A 197 -5.21 -16.40 4.80
CA VAL A 197 -4.72 -17.57 5.53
C VAL A 197 -3.78 -17.18 6.67
N LEU A 198 -2.98 -16.12 6.50
CA LEU A 198 -2.04 -15.61 7.50
C LEU A 198 -2.73 -14.98 8.70
N LEU A 199 -3.90 -14.38 8.48
CA LEU A 199 -4.65 -13.66 9.49
C LEU A 199 -4.99 -14.55 10.71
N PRO A 200 -4.58 -14.18 11.94
CA PRO A 200 -4.96 -14.93 13.13
C PRO A 200 -6.46 -14.84 13.38
N ALA A 201 -7.02 -15.86 14.03
CA ALA A 201 -8.38 -15.83 14.57
C ALA A 201 -8.52 -14.70 15.61
N GLU A 202 -9.72 -14.15 15.74
CA GLU A 202 -9.96 -12.96 16.59
C GLU A 202 -9.48 -13.14 18.04
N GLN A 203 -9.73 -14.32 18.63
CA GLN A 203 -9.32 -14.65 20.00
C GLN A 203 -7.80 -14.74 20.18
N ARG A 204 -7.04 -14.90 19.09
CA ARG A 204 -5.59 -15.03 19.11
C ARG A 204 -4.86 -13.72 18.84
N ARG A 205 -5.59 -12.62 18.61
CA ARG A 205 -5.00 -11.33 18.28
C ARG A 205 -4.37 -10.71 19.54
N THR A 206 -3.23 -10.08 19.34
CA THR A 206 -2.49 -9.32 20.34
C THR A 206 -2.17 -7.92 19.79
N PRO A 207 -1.85 -6.93 20.63
CA PRO A 207 -1.45 -5.60 20.13
C PRO A 207 -0.24 -5.62 19.18
N ARG A 208 0.61 -6.66 19.28
CA ARG A 208 1.76 -6.86 18.39
C ARG A 208 1.34 -7.47 17.05
N SER A 209 0.49 -8.51 17.08
CA SER A 209 -0.06 -9.10 15.85
C SER A 209 -0.89 -8.08 15.08
N ASP A 210 -1.69 -7.25 15.77
CA ASP A 210 -2.48 -6.19 15.15
C ASP A 210 -1.62 -5.16 14.43
N ALA A 211 -0.50 -4.76 15.04
CA ALA A 211 0.43 -3.84 14.40
C ALA A 211 1.05 -4.46 13.13
N ALA A 212 1.42 -5.75 13.19
CA ALA A 212 1.94 -6.47 12.02
C ALA A 212 0.88 -6.63 10.91
N GLU A 213 -0.37 -6.92 11.29
CA GLU A 213 -1.51 -7.07 10.39
C GLU A 213 -1.82 -5.76 9.65
N TYR A 214 -1.97 -4.64 10.37
CA TYR A 214 -2.22 -3.34 9.75
C TYR A 214 -1.02 -2.87 8.91
N GLY A 215 0.22 -3.14 9.35
CA GLY A 215 1.41 -2.86 8.58
C GLY A 215 1.44 -3.65 7.27
N LEU A 216 1.16 -4.95 7.33
CA LEU A 216 1.08 -5.81 6.15
C LEU A 216 -0.01 -5.33 5.20
N LEU A 217 -1.19 -4.98 5.72
CA LEU A 217 -2.28 -4.43 4.92
C LEU A 217 -1.86 -3.15 4.19
N LEU A 218 -1.20 -2.20 4.86
CA LEU A 218 -0.70 -0.97 4.22
C LEU A 218 0.36 -1.24 3.14
N CYS A 219 1.24 -2.25 3.33
CA CYS A 219 2.14 -2.69 2.26
C CYS A 219 1.34 -3.17 1.05
N LEU A 220 0.37 -4.07 1.25
CA LEU A 220 -0.45 -4.63 0.17
C LEU A 220 -1.27 -3.56 -0.54
N MET A 221 -1.85 -2.60 0.18
CA MET A 221 -2.56 -1.44 -0.39
C MET A 221 -1.67 -0.60 -1.31
N THR A 222 -0.43 -0.36 -0.88
CA THR A 222 0.56 0.40 -1.65
C THR A 222 0.94 -0.34 -2.93
N MET A 223 1.22 -1.65 -2.81
CA MET A 223 1.62 -2.51 -3.94
C MET A 223 0.49 -2.73 -4.95
N ALA A 224 -0.75 -2.86 -4.47
CA ALA A 224 -1.94 -3.10 -5.28
C ALA A 224 -2.49 -1.82 -5.94
N SER A 225 -2.05 -0.64 -5.52
CA SER A 225 -2.40 0.62 -6.19
C SER A 225 -1.99 0.53 -7.67
N PRO A 226 -2.89 0.81 -8.62
CA PRO A 226 -2.55 0.70 -10.04
C PRO A 226 -1.35 1.57 -10.44
N LEU A 227 -1.25 2.76 -9.86
CA LEU A 227 -0.17 3.73 -10.03
C LEU A 227 0.57 3.95 -8.71
N ALA A 228 1.48 3.05 -8.33
CA ALA A 228 2.32 3.23 -7.14
C ALA A 228 3.58 4.03 -7.50
N ARG A 229 3.43 5.36 -7.59
CA ARG A 229 4.56 6.30 -7.72
C ARG A 229 5.28 6.46 -6.38
N SER A 230 6.46 7.07 -6.38
CA SER A 230 7.31 7.31 -5.21
C SER A 230 6.54 7.78 -3.96
N TYR A 231 5.71 8.81 -4.11
CA TYR A 231 4.91 9.38 -3.02
C TYR A 231 3.86 8.44 -2.42
N TYR A 232 3.54 7.29 -3.04
CA TYR A 232 2.72 6.25 -2.41
C TYR A 232 3.47 5.49 -1.32
N PHE A 233 4.78 5.31 -1.49
CA PHE A 233 5.61 4.54 -0.56
C PHE A 233 5.82 5.23 0.80
N VAL A 234 5.35 6.49 0.98
CA VAL A 234 5.21 7.09 2.32
C VAL A 234 4.28 6.27 3.22
N TRP A 235 3.34 5.49 2.66
CA TRP A 235 2.46 4.61 3.43
C TRP A 235 3.23 3.46 4.10
N LEU A 236 4.48 3.22 3.69
CA LEU A 236 5.38 2.32 4.39
C LEU A 236 5.92 2.89 5.72
N LEU A 237 5.66 4.16 6.03
CA LEU A 237 6.04 4.78 7.30
C LEU A 237 5.58 3.95 8.51
N PHE A 238 4.33 3.49 8.50
CA PHE A 238 3.80 2.66 9.58
C PHE A 238 4.43 1.25 9.65
N PRO A 239 4.46 0.44 8.57
CA PRO A 239 5.11 -0.87 8.63
C PRO A 239 6.62 -0.79 8.95
N ILE A 240 7.32 0.23 8.45
CA ILE A 240 8.71 0.52 8.85
C ILE A 240 8.77 0.82 10.35
N THR A 241 7.86 1.65 10.88
CA THR A 241 7.77 1.90 12.33
C THR A 241 7.61 0.61 13.12
N VAL A 242 6.73 -0.31 12.68
CA VAL A 242 6.54 -1.60 13.36
C VAL A 242 7.84 -2.40 13.38
N LEU A 243 8.55 -2.51 12.25
CA LEU A 243 9.82 -3.24 12.18
C LEU A 243 10.95 -2.55 12.95
N THR A 244 11.02 -1.22 12.96
CA THR A 244 12.00 -0.46 13.75
C THR A 244 11.84 -0.74 15.24
N TYR A 245 10.61 -0.75 15.75
CA TYR A 245 10.35 -1.11 17.14
C TYR A 245 10.72 -2.56 17.42
N ARG A 246 10.45 -3.49 16.49
CA ARG A 246 10.89 -4.89 16.62
C ARG A 246 12.41 -5.02 16.69
N ALA A 247 13.12 -4.33 15.80
CA ALA A 247 14.58 -4.35 15.73
C ALA A 247 15.22 -3.83 17.03
N ALA A 248 14.56 -2.92 17.73
CA ALA A 248 15.11 -2.28 18.91
C ALA A 248 14.72 -2.93 20.22
N LEU A 249 13.48 -3.44 20.31
CA LEU A 249 12.87 -3.80 21.59
C LEU A 249 12.61 -5.30 21.76
N ILE A 250 12.82 -6.15 20.73
CA ILE A 250 12.77 -7.61 20.92
C ILE A 250 14.14 -8.15 21.32
N ASP A 251 14.15 -8.88 22.43
CA ASP A 251 15.34 -9.56 22.95
C ASP A 251 15.70 -10.82 22.16
N VAL A 252 14.73 -11.44 21.49
CA VAL A 252 14.95 -12.64 20.67
C VAL A 252 15.79 -12.30 19.43
N ALA A 253 17.05 -12.73 19.45
CA ALA A 253 18.04 -12.40 18.42
C ALA A 253 17.59 -12.70 16.98
N ARG A 254 16.88 -13.81 16.76
CA ARG A 254 16.37 -14.16 15.41
C ARG A 254 15.34 -13.15 14.90
N GLU A 255 14.40 -12.74 15.75
CA GLU A 255 13.38 -11.74 15.39
C GLU A 255 14.02 -10.39 15.08
N ARG A 256 14.97 -9.98 15.93
CA ARG A 256 15.72 -8.74 15.75
C ARG A 256 16.48 -8.73 14.42
N ARG A 257 17.20 -9.83 14.09
CA ARG A 257 17.91 -9.96 12.81
C ARG A 257 16.99 -9.92 11.60
N ILE A 258 15.81 -10.54 11.67
CA ILE A 258 14.82 -10.48 10.58
C ILE A 258 14.34 -9.05 10.37
N ALA A 259 14.01 -8.33 11.45
CA ALA A 259 13.59 -6.92 11.35
C ALA A 259 14.70 -6.02 10.80
N ILE A 260 15.93 -6.13 11.31
CA ILE A 260 17.09 -5.35 10.83
C ILE A 260 17.40 -5.70 9.37
N GLY A 261 17.41 -6.99 9.02
CA GLY A 261 17.68 -7.45 7.66
C GLY A 261 16.65 -6.94 6.67
N ALA A 262 15.36 -6.98 7.02
CA ALA A 262 14.29 -6.46 6.18
C ALA A 262 14.39 -4.94 6.00
N LEU A 263 14.66 -4.19 7.07
CA LEU A 263 14.87 -2.74 7.02
C LEU A 263 16.10 -2.36 6.18
N GLY A 264 17.23 -3.03 6.39
CA GLY A 264 18.47 -2.78 5.65
C GLY A 264 18.34 -3.11 4.17
N PHE A 265 17.71 -4.24 3.84
CA PHE A 265 17.45 -4.63 2.46
C PHE A 265 16.48 -3.65 1.76
N ALA A 266 15.38 -3.27 2.42
CA ALA A 266 14.46 -2.27 1.89
C ALA A 266 15.13 -0.91 1.68
N ALA A 267 15.93 -0.45 2.65
CA ALA A 267 16.70 0.80 2.53
C ALA A 267 17.67 0.77 1.34
N ALA A 268 18.39 -0.34 1.14
CA ALA A 268 19.27 -0.51 -0.01
C ALA A 268 18.49 -0.43 -1.33
N LEU A 269 17.33 -1.09 -1.43
CA LEU A 269 16.47 -1.05 -2.61
C LEU A 269 15.80 0.31 -2.85
N PHE A 270 15.54 1.10 -1.82
CA PHE A 270 15.09 2.49 -2.00
C PHE A 270 16.23 3.40 -2.49
N ALA A 271 17.45 3.18 -2.01
CA ALA A 271 18.62 4.00 -2.31
C ALA A 271 19.31 3.65 -3.64
N ILE A 272 19.09 2.47 -4.20
CA ILE A 272 19.78 2.00 -5.41
C ILE A 272 19.40 2.79 -6.68
N GLY A 273 18.18 3.31 -6.76
CA GLY A 273 17.65 3.99 -7.94
C GLY A 273 18.47 5.22 -8.38
N PRO A 274 18.67 6.19 -7.47
CA PRO A 274 19.50 7.37 -7.74
C PRO A 274 20.91 7.09 -8.26
N LEU A 275 21.50 5.93 -7.95
CA LEU A 275 22.86 5.56 -8.42
C LEU A 275 22.94 5.39 -9.94
N PHE A 276 21.80 5.18 -10.61
CA PHE A 276 21.73 4.92 -12.05
C PHE A 276 20.94 6.01 -12.80
N TRP A 277 20.87 7.21 -12.25
CA TRP A 277 20.33 8.38 -12.96
C TRP A 277 21.14 8.67 -14.24
N PRO A 278 20.50 8.99 -15.38
CA PRO A 278 19.06 9.21 -15.60
C PRO A 278 18.29 7.98 -16.12
N ARG A 279 18.90 6.78 -16.15
CA ARG A 279 18.29 5.60 -16.80
C ARG A 279 17.33 4.82 -15.91
N HIS A 280 17.40 4.91 -14.58
CA HIS A 280 16.48 4.26 -13.63
C HIS A 280 16.23 2.74 -13.82
N PRO A 281 17.25 1.91 -14.12
CA PRO A 281 17.07 0.47 -14.31
C PRO A 281 16.53 -0.25 -13.08
N ALA A 282 16.86 0.21 -11.87
CA ALA A 282 16.41 -0.43 -10.65
C ALA A 282 14.91 -0.18 -10.39
N GLU A 283 14.42 1.04 -10.56
CA GLU A 283 13.00 1.37 -10.45
C GLU A 283 12.20 0.75 -11.60
N ALA A 284 12.78 0.68 -12.80
CA ALA A 284 12.20 -0.07 -13.91
C ALA A 284 12.02 -1.55 -13.55
N ALA A 285 13.01 -2.17 -12.91
CA ALA A 285 12.92 -3.55 -12.40
C ALA A 285 12.04 -3.71 -11.13
N GLY A 286 11.52 -2.61 -10.59
CA GLY A 286 10.60 -2.63 -9.45
C GLY A 286 11.26 -2.58 -8.08
N SER A 287 12.43 -1.96 -7.92
CA SER A 287 13.16 -1.93 -6.64
C SER A 287 12.28 -1.54 -5.44
N TRP A 288 11.36 -0.58 -5.58
CA TRP A 288 10.46 -0.17 -4.50
C TRP A 288 9.36 -1.20 -4.20
N LEU A 289 8.89 -1.92 -5.22
CA LEU A 289 8.00 -3.07 -5.03
C LEU A 289 8.71 -4.15 -4.22
N TRP A 290 9.95 -4.50 -4.58
CA TRP A 290 10.73 -5.53 -3.89
C TRP A 290 11.08 -5.14 -2.45
N ALA A 291 11.35 -3.86 -2.19
CA ALA A 291 11.52 -3.33 -0.84
C ALA A 291 10.23 -3.51 -0.01
N SER A 292 9.08 -3.24 -0.61
CA SER A 292 7.76 -3.45 0.01
C SER A 292 7.48 -4.93 0.28
N CYS A 293 7.84 -5.82 -0.64
CA CYS A 293 7.76 -7.27 -0.46
C CYS A 293 8.59 -7.75 0.73
N ALA A 294 9.82 -7.24 0.90
CA ALA A 294 10.68 -7.61 2.02
C ALA A 294 10.09 -7.17 3.37
N ILE A 295 9.56 -5.95 3.44
CA ILE A 295 8.86 -5.44 4.63
C ILE A 295 7.61 -6.27 4.90
N ALA A 296 6.79 -6.54 3.87
CA ALA A 296 5.58 -7.35 3.97
C ALA A 296 5.88 -8.78 4.46
N ALA A 297 6.93 -9.42 3.94
CA ALA A 297 7.34 -10.77 4.35
C ALA A 297 7.77 -10.80 5.83
N ALA A 298 8.55 -9.82 6.29
CA ALA A 298 8.93 -9.72 7.70
C ALA A 298 7.72 -9.50 8.62
N LEU A 299 6.74 -8.70 8.19
CA LEU A 299 5.50 -8.48 8.93
C LEU A 299 4.58 -9.70 8.93
N ALA A 300 4.46 -10.41 7.82
CA ALA A 300 3.72 -11.66 7.74
C ALA A 300 4.30 -12.73 8.69
N TRP A 301 5.63 -12.81 8.77
CA TRP A 301 6.32 -13.67 9.74
C TRP A 301 6.05 -13.23 11.19
N ALA A 302 6.17 -11.94 11.48
CA ALA A 302 5.88 -11.37 12.79
C ALA A 302 4.42 -11.61 13.21
N LEU A 303 3.47 -11.44 12.29
CA LEU A 303 2.03 -11.64 12.50
C LEU A 303 1.71 -13.04 13.03
N ARG A 304 2.27 -14.08 12.39
CA ARG A 304 2.08 -15.47 12.82
C ARG A 304 2.68 -15.74 14.20
N ARG A 305 3.83 -15.15 14.47
CA ARG A 305 4.59 -15.36 15.70
C ARG A 305 3.96 -14.65 16.91
N ASP A 306 3.41 -13.45 16.70
CA ASP A 306 2.82 -12.64 17.76
C ASP A 306 1.37 -13.02 18.07
N ALA A 307 0.76 -13.90 17.28
CA ALA A 307 -0.55 -14.46 17.57
C ALA A 307 -0.47 -15.32 18.84
N ALA A 308 -1.42 -15.13 19.76
CA ALA A 308 -1.51 -15.94 20.96
C ALA A 308 -1.70 -17.44 20.62
N PRO A 309 -1.37 -18.37 21.54
CA PRO A 309 -1.65 -19.80 21.35
C PRO A 309 -3.12 -20.05 21.03
N ALA A 310 -3.41 -21.18 20.35
CA ALA A 310 -4.79 -21.62 20.21
C ALA A 310 -5.35 -21.96 21.60
N PRO A 311 -6.64 -21.67 21.88
CA PRO A 311 -7.26 -22.14 23.12
C PRO A 311 -7.16 -23.67 23.17
N ALA A 312 -6.84 -24.21 24.36
CA ALA A 312 -6.89 -25.65 24.58
C ALA A 312 -8.34 -26.11 24.33
N SER A 313 -8.50 -27.10 23.46
CA SER A 313 -9.77 -27.75 23.13
C SER A 313 -10.36 -28.48 24.32
#